data_AF-A0A315FLJ0-F1
#
_entry.id   AF-A0A315FLJ0-F1
#
_cell.length_a   1.000
_cell.length_b   1.000
_cell.length_c   1.000
_cell.angle_alpha   90.00
_cell.angle_beta   90.00
_cell.angle_gamma   90.00
#
_symmetry.space_group_name_H-M   'P 1'
#
loop_
_entity.id
_entity.type
_entity.pdbx_description
1 polymer ?
#
loop_
_entity_poly.entity_id
_entity_poly.type
_entity_poly.pdbx_seq_one_letter_code
_entity_poly.pdbx_strand_id
1 'polypeptide(L)'
;MSADSDDLVKFISALALLVGGFCVVGWQVYEYLRYNIWTPVSVVTALEWMKIQWALNPTDWVGLYNILRKVPLSVAMIVSGWMVVMSEQK
;
A
#
# COMPACT_ATOMS: atom_id res chain seq x y z
N MET A 1 -31.06 -6.20 1.53
CA MET A 1 -30.44 -5.48 2.67
C MET A 1 -28.91 -5.69 2.72
N SER A 2 -28.27 -6.25 1.68
CA SER A 2 -26.81 -6.49 1.62
C SER A 2 -26.01 -5.41 0.86
N ALA A 3 -26.65 -4.57 0.06
CA ALA A 3 -25.95 -3.56 -0.75
C ALA A 3 -25.31 -2.44 0.10
N ASP A 4 -25.97 -2.01 1.17
CA ASP A 4 -25.53 -0.88 2.00
C ASP A 4 -24.23 -1.18 2.78
N SER A 5 -24.03 -2.42 3.22
CA SER A 5 -22.80 -2.83 3.90
C SER A 5 -21.60 -2.94 2.96
N ASP A 6 -21.81 -3.40 1.73
CA ASP A 6 -20.73 -3.61 0.77
C ASP A 6 -20.13 -2.28 0.29
N ASP A 7 -20.98 -1.29 0.05
CA ASP A 7 -20.54 0.06 -0.35
C ASP A 7 -19.84 0.78 0.80
N LEU A 8 -20.33 0.61 2.04
CA LEU A 8 -19.64 1.11 3.23
C LEU A 8 -18.24 0.49 3.39
N VAL A 9 -18.09 -0.82 3.15
CA VAL A 9 -16.80 -1.50 3.21
C VAL A 9 -15.84 -0.96 2.14
N LYS A 10 -16.31 -0.76 0.91
CA LYS A 10 -15.49 -0.17 -0.17
C LYS A 10 -15.05 1.24 0.17
N PHE A 11 -15.95 2.08 0.65
CA PHE A 11 -15.65 3.46 1.03
C PHE A 11 -14.60 3.52 2.14
N ILE A 12 -14.78 2.74 3.22
CA ILE A 12 -13.82 2.69 4.33
C ILE A 12 -12.46 2.16 3.84
N SER A 13 -12.46 1.15 2.99
CA SER A 13 -11.23 0.57 2.42
C SER A 13 -10.48 1.58 1.55
N ALA A 14 -11.20 2.31 0.68
CA ALA A 14 -10.63 3.35 -0.15
C ALA A 14 -10.02 4.48 0.69
N LEU A 15 -10.76 4.96 1.70
CA LEU A 15 -10.29 5.99 2.62
C LEU A 15 -9.04 5.54 3.37
N ALA A 16 -9.05 4.32 3.92
CA ALA A 16 -7.91 3.75 4.64
C ALA A 16 -6.66 3.64 3.76
N LEU A 17 -6.82 3.23 2.50
CA LEU A 17 -5.72 3.16 1.53
C LEU A 17 -5.15 4.53 1.17
N LEU A 18 -6.02 5.51 0.88
CA LEU A 18 -5.59 6.86 0.54
C LEU A 18 -4.89 7.54 1.72
N VAL A 19 -5.54 7.57 2.88
CA VAL A 19 -4.99 8.18 4.11
C VAL A 19 -3.71 7.46 4.51
N GLY A 20 -3.71 6.13 4.51
CA GLY A 20 -2.52 5.34 4.83
C GLY A 20 -1.35 5.65 3.89
N GLY A 21 -1.58 5.79 2.59
CA GLY A 21 -0.55 6.17 1.63
C GLY A 21 0.07 7.54 1.92
N PHE A 22 -0.74 8.55 2.26
CA PHE A 22 -0.24 9.86 2.69
C PHE A 22 0.49 9.80 4.03
N CYS A 23 0.01 9.00 4.99
CA CYS A 23 0.68 8.79 6.27
C CYS A 23 2.08 8.17 6.09
N VAL A 24 2.24 7.22 5.17
CA VAL A 24 3.57 6.64 4.86
C VAL A 24 4.52 7.72 4.34
N VAL A 25 4.08 8.56 3.40
CA VAL A 25 4.91 9.67 2.91
C VAL A 25 5.23 10.66 4.02
N GLY A 26 4.24 11.04 4.83
CA GLY A 26 4.41 11.95 5.96
C GLY A 26 5.43 11.42 6.97
N TRP A 27 5.39 10.12 7.26
CA TRP A 27 6.36 9.45 8.12
C TRP A 27 7.76 9.44 7.49
N GLN A 28 7.90 9.12 6.20
CA GLN A 28 9.20 9.17 5.50
C GLN A 28 9.81 10.58 5.50
N VAL A 29 8.99 11.61 5.28
CA VAL A 29 9.42 13.02 5.34
C VAL A 29 9.85 13.39 6.76
N TYR A 30 9.08 12.99 7.78
CA TYR A 30 9.43 13.22 9.17
C TYR A 30 10.76 12.55 9.54
N GLU A 31 10.96 11.30 9.14
CA GLU A 31 12.19 10.54 9.39
C GLU A 31 13.40 11.21 8.71
N TYR A 32 13.22 11.66 7.47
CA TYR A 32 14.25 12.41 6.75
C TYR A 32 14.60 13.72 7.45
N LEU A 33 13.61 14.50 7.90
CA LEU A 33 13.87 15.74 8.62
C LEU A 33 14.54 15.52 9.98
N ARG A 34 14.18 14.44 10.68
CA ARG A 34 14.67 14.16 12.03
C ARG A 34 16.05 13.50 12.04
N TYR A 35 16.29 12.56 11.14
CA TYR A 35 17.47 11.71 11.15
C TYR A 35 18.37 11.91 9.93
N ASN A 36 17.94 12.72 8.95
CA ASN A 36 18.61 12.88 7.65
C ASN A 36 18.79 11.55 6.90
N ILE A 37 17.87 10.61 7.13
CA ILE A 37 17.85 9.28 6.50
C ILE A 37 16.55 9.17 5.71
N TRP A 38 16.66 8.79 4.44
CA TRP A 38 15.51 8.46 3.61
C TRP A 38 15.33 6.95 3.57
N THR A 39 14.31 6.44 4.25
CA THR A 39 14.01 4.99 4.28
C THR A 39 13.04 4.63 3.15
N PRO A 40 13.50 3.94 2.08
CA PRO A 40 12.61 3.51 1.00
C PRO A 40 11.75 2.34 1.47
N VAL A 41 10.44 2.56 1.62
CA VAL A 41 9.47 1.49 1.91
C VAL A 41 8.78 1.07 0.62
N SER A 42 9.06 -0.16 0.18
CA SER A 42 8.42 -0.77 -0.99
C SER A 42 7.21 -1.61 -0.58
N VAL A 43 6.39 -2.04 -1.56
CA VAL A 43 5.30 -2.98 -1.31
C VAL A 43 5.83 -4.28 -0.70
N VAL A 44 6.94 -4.79 -1.22
CA VAL A 44 7.59 -6.00 -0.68
C VAL A 44 8.00 -5.80 0.78
N THR A 45 8.57 -4.65 1.13
CA THR A 45 8.97 -4.34 2.51
C THR A 45 7.77 -4.46 3.47
N ALA A 46 6.59 -3.98 3.06
CA ALA A 46 5.38 -4.14 3.85
C ALA A 46 4.93 -5.61 3.95
N LEU A 47 4.99 -6.37 2.85
CA LEU A 47 4.66 -7.80 2.84
C LEU A 47 5.60 -8.63 3.73
N GLU A 48 6.89 -8.27 3.76
CA GLU A 48 7.90 -8.85 4.64
C GLU A 48 7.60 -8.53 6.12
N TRP A 49 7.18 -7.29 6.45
CA TRP A 49 6.71 -6.94 7.81
C TRP A 49 5.50 -7.74 8.24
N MET A 50 4.60 -8.07 7.30
CA MET A 50 3.46 -8.94 7.51
C MET A 50 3.84 -10.43 7.58
N LYS A 51 5.12 -10.78 7.43
CA LYS A 51 5.65 -12.16 7.46
C LYS A 51 5.02 -13.08 6.41
N ILE A 52 4.68 -12.52 5.26
CA ILE A 52 4.12 -13.29 4.15
C ILE A 52 5.23 -14.17 3.56
N GLN A 53 5.04 -15.49 3.61
CA GLN A 53 6.09 -16.48 3.35
C GLN A 53 6.74 -16.34 1.97
N TRP A 54 5.94 -16.12 0.92
CA TRP A 54 6.47 -15.97 -0.44
C TRP A 54 7.29 -14.67 -0.62
N ALA A 55 6.98 -13.63 0.16
CA ALA A 55 7.73 -12.37 0.14
C ALA A 55 9.04 -12.50 0.92
N LEU A 56 9.07 -13.32 1.98
CA LEU A 56 10.29 -13.59 2.75
C LEU A 56 11.28 -14.48 1.99
N ASN A 57 10.78 -15.47 1.26
CA ASN A 57 11.59 -16.37 0.46
C ASN A 57 10.92 -16.60 -0.91
N PRO A 58 11.17 -15.74 -1.90
CA PRO A 58 10.55 -15.85 -3.23
C PRO A 58 11.20 -17.00 -4.01
N THR A 59 10.76 -18.23 -3.75
CA THR A 59 11.11 -19.43 -4.55
C THR A 59 10.34 -19.46 -5.87
N ASP A 60 9.14 -18.91 -5.85
CA ASP A 60 8.23 -18.76 -6.98
C ASP A 60 7.90 -17.28 -7.18
N TRP A 61 7.46 -16.89 -8.38
CA TRP A 61 7.03 -15.51 -8.70
C TRP A 61 8.11 -14.42 -8.55
N VAL A 62 9.39 -14.78 -8.76
CA VAL A 62 10.55 -13.85 -8.69
C VAL A 62 10.35 -12.59 -9.54
N GLY A 63 9.71 -12.72 -10.71
CA GLY A 63 9.37 -11.58 -11.56
C GLY A 63 8.46 -10.57 -10.87
N LEU A 64 7.39 -11.04 -10.22
CA LEU A 64 6.46 -10.20 -9.46
C LEU A 64 7.16 -9.56 -8.26
N TYR A 65 7.97 -10.33 -7.52
CA TYR A 65 8.77 -9.81 -6.41
C TYR A 65 9.66 -8.63 -6.84
N ASN A 66 10.37 -8.79 -7.97
CA ASN A 66 11.24 -7.73 -8.50
C ASN A 66 10.48 -6.46 -8.92
N ILE A 67 9.24 -6.60 -9.42
CA ILE A 67 8.38 -5.45 -9.73
C ILE A 67 7.95 -4.78 -8.42
N LEU A 68 7.37 -5.52 -7.49
CA LEU A 68 6.81 -4.97 -6.25
C LEU A 68 7.88 -4.35 -5.34
N ARG A 69 9.13 -4.84 -5.42
CA ARG A 69 10.27 -4.23 -4.72
C ARG A 69 10.61 -2.83 -5.22
N LYS A 70 10.31 -2.53 -6.49
CA LYS A 70 10.53 -1.19 -7.09
C LYS A 70 9.37 -0.23 -6.86
N VAL A 71 8.19 -0.74 -6.50
CA VAL A 71 6.99 0.08 -6.28
C VAL A 71 7.00 0.63 -4.85
N PRO A 72 7.02 1.97 -4.66
CA PRO A 72 6.88 2.57 -3.34
C PRO A 72 5.52 2.22 -2.74
N LEU A 73 5.50 1.85 -1.46
CA LEU A 73 4.27 1.46 -0.77
C LEU A 73 3.21 2.56 -0.81
N SER A 74 3.61 3.81 -0.57
CA SER A 74 2.72 4.97 -0.59
C SER A 74 2.00 5.14 -1.92
N VAL A 75 2.73 5.00 -3.04
CA VAL A 75 2.15 5.07 -4.39
C VAL A 75 1.17 3.93 -4.62
N ALA A 76 1.55 2.69 -4.25
CA ALA A 76 0.67 1.53 -4.39
C ALA A 76 -0.64 1.71 -3.61
N MET A 77 -0.57 2.22 -2.37
CA MET A 77 -1.74 2.47 -1.54
C MET A 77 -2.65 3.56 -2.13
N ILE A 78 -2.08 4.70 -2.55
CA ILE A 78 -2.86 5.80 -3.12
C ILE A 78 -3.55 5.37 -4.41
N VAL A 79 -2.82 4.71 -5.32
CA VAL A 79 -3.38 4.22 -6.60
C VAL A 79 -4.47 3.18 -6.36
N SER A 80 -4.26 2.24 -5.43
CA SER A 80 -5.27 1.23 -5.10
C SER A 80 -6.53 1.86 -4.51
N GLY A 81 -6.39 2.81 -3.58
CA GLY A 81 -7.53 3.53 -3.02
C GLY A 81 -8.30 4.32 -4.09
N TRP A 82 -7.58 5.00 -5.00
CA TRP A 82 -8.17 5.71 -6.13
C TRP A 82 -8.93 4.78 -7.09
N MET A 83 -8.39 3.60 -7.38
CA MET A 83 -9.05 2.60 -8.22
C MET A 83 -10.38 2.12 -7.61
N VAL A 84 -10.43 1.94 -6.28
CA VAL A 84 -11.67 1.57 -5.58
C VAL A 84 -12.72 2.69 -5.73
N VAL A 85 -12.34 3.95 -5.51
CA VAL A 85 -13.27 5.09 -5.72
C VAL A 85 -13.79 5.15 -7.15
N MET A 86 -12.90 4.96 -8.14
CA MET A 86 -13.27 4.98 -9.55
C MET A 86 -14.22 3.86 -9.96
N SER A 87 -14.17 2.72 -9.26
CA SER A 87 -15.08 1.60 -9.53
C SER A 87 -16.53 1.87 -9.12
N GLU A 88 -16.79 2.85 -8.25
CA GLU A 88 -18.15 3.23 -7.84
C GLU A 88 -18.86 4.17 -8.82
N GLN A 89 -18.13 4.80 -9.74
CA GLN A 89 -18.69 5.76 -10.69
C GLN A 89 -19.32 5.09 -11.92
N LYS A 90 -19.32 3.74 -11.99
CA LYS A 90 -19.80 2.93 -13.12
C LYS A 90 -21.04 2.13 -12.73
#